data_AF-A0A7W0L5V2-F1
#
_entry.id   AF-A0A7W0L5V2-F1
#
_cell.length_a   1.000
_cell.length_b   1.000
_cell.length_c   1.000
_cell.angle_alpha   90.00
_cell.angle_beta   90.00
_cell.angle_gamma   90.00
#
_symmetry.space_group_name_H-M   'P 1'
#
loop_
_entity.id
_entity.type
_entity.pdbx_description
1 polymer ?
#
loop_
_entity_poly.entity_id
_entity_poly.type
_entity_poly.pdbx_seq_one_letter_code
_entity_poly.pdbx_strand_id
1 'polypeptide(L)'
;GAEHHEFAFGRLEDGASIEDVLEAMKKSGRPEGVEDLAGVPLLSPGASVTMTRTLDPGSYLFLCMFPTPDFTPHSAKGMYAAFEVDGDAGAEAPEADGAIVATDDGFEVPELEAGTHTIEFLNDGSKPHEFAVYGASEPGATVKDFEKWIGQGQKDDSPLVFPGGMQSIEPGASILQTITFDGGVSYKVEDFPNRLEAEFTIP
;
A
#
# COMPACT_ATOMS: atom_id res chain seq x y z
N GLY A 1 -10.62 -10.45 -3.67
CA GLY A 1 -11.87 -11.18 -3.39
C GLY A 1 -12.94 -10.18 -3.00
N ALA A 2 -13.83 -10.50 -2.07
CA ALA A 2 -14.74 -9.52 -1.43
C ALA A 2 -14.11 -8.84 -0.20
N GLU A 3 -12.92 -9.29 0.23
CA GLU A 3 -12.16 -8.73 1.34
C GLU A 3 -11.08 -7.77 0.82
N HIS A 4 -10.66 -6.82 1.67
CA HIS A 4 -9.54 -5.94 1.37
C HIS A 4 -8.24 -6.71 1.44
N HIS A 5 -7.25 -6.27 0.67
CA HIS A 5 -5.95 -6.92 0.64
C HIS A 5 -4.83 -5.90 0.77
N GLU A 6 -3.88 -6.22 1.65
CA GLU A 6 -2.59 -5.54 1.76
C GLU A 6 -1.54 -6.38 1.04
N PHE A 7 -0.50 -5.73 0.53
CA PHE A 7 0.63 -6.40 -0.14
C PHE A 7 1.94 -5.94 0.47
N ALA A 8 2.20 -6.28 1.74
CA ALA A 8 3.51 -6.05 2.35
C ALA A 8 4.57 -6.75 1.49
N PHE A 9 5.61 -6.01 1.09
CA PHE A 9 6.58 -6.45 0.12
C PHE A 9 7.97 -6.40 0.72
N GLY A 10 8.70 -7.51 0.65
CA GLY A 10 10.03 -7.59 1.24
C GLY A 10 11.00 -8.45 0.46
N ARG A 11 12.30 -8.19 0.66
CA ARG A 11 13.40 -9.01 0.18
C ARG A 11 13.85 -9.95 1.29
N LEU A 12 13.88 -11.26 1.01
CA LEU A 12 14.39 -12.25 1.95
C LEU A 12 15.92 -12.07 2.09
N GLU A 13 16.41 -12.14 3.32
CA GLU A 13 17.84 -12.22 3.61
C GLU A 13 18.43 -13.53 3.07
N ASP A 14 19.74 -13.56 2.82
CA ASP A 14 20.42 -14.73 2.27
C ASP A 14 20.16 -15.99 3.11
N GLY A 15 19.51 -16.98 2.49
CA GLY A 15 19.19 -18.26 3.11
C GLY A 15 17.91 -18.26 3.98
N ALA A 16 17.22 -17.12 4.11
CA ALA A 16 15.90 -17.06 4.72
C ALA A 16 14.82 -17.60 3.77
N SER A 17 13.80 -18.24 4.35
CA SER A 17 12.61 -18.68 3.63
C SER A 17 11.36 -17.92 4.09
N ILE A 18 10.30 -17.94 3.27
CA ILE A 18 9.02 -17.37 3.70
C ILE A 18 8.43 -18.12 4.89
N GLU A 19 8.71 -19.42 5.02
CA GLU A 19 8.34 -20.21 6.20
C GLU A 19 9.00 -19.68 7.47
N ASP A 20 10.28 -19.28 7.41
CA ASP A 20 10.98 -18.66 8.54
C ASP A 20 10.32 -17.34 8.95
N VAL A 21 9.97 -16.51 7.97
CA VAL A 21 9.27 -15.23 8.19
C VAL A 21 7.91 -15.48 8.86
N LEU A 22 7.12 -16.43 8.35
CA LEU A 22 5.81 -16.80 8.90
C LEU A 22 5.92 -17.34 10.33
N GLU A 23 6.93 -18.17 10.61
CA GLU A 23 7.17 -18.70 11.96
C GLU A 23 7.65 -17.61 12.93
N ALA A 24 8.48 -16.67 12.48
CA ALA A 24 8.86 -15.51 13.27
C ALA A 24 7.64 -14.67 13.65
N MET A 25 6.79 -14.35 12.68
CA MET A 25 5.56 -13.59 12.93
C MET A 25 4.61 -14.29 13.90
N LYS A 26 4.45 -15.61 13.82
CA LYS A 26 3.63 -16.35 14.80
C LYS A 26 4.17 -16.26 16.22
N LYS A 27 5.50 -16.18 16.39
CA LYS A 27 6.16 -16.17 17.70
C LYS A 27 6.21 -14.77 18.31
N SER A 28 6.55 -13.75 17.52
CA SER A 28 6.87 -12.40 18.01
C SER A 28 5.94 -11.32 17.49
N GLY A 29 5.08 -11.63 16.52
CA GLY A 29 4.28 -10.64 15.78
C GLY A 29 5.10 -9.79 14.82
N ARG A 30 6.39 -10.09 14.64
CA ARG A 30 7.30 -9.34 13.76
C ARG A 30 8.00 -10.28 12.78
N PRO A 31 8.19 -9.85 11.53
CA PRO A 31 8.98 -10.61 10.59
C PRO A 31 10.48 -10.53 10.96
N GLU A 32 11.21 -11.59 10.65
CA GLU A 32 12.67 -11.69 10.79
C GLU A 32 13.22 -12.28 9.49
N GLY A 33 14.46 -11.93 9.10
CA GLY A 33 15.07 -12.44 7.87
C GLY A 33 14.50 -11.81 6.59
N VAL A 34 13.90 -10.62 6.69
CA VAL A 34 13.34 -9.88 5.56
C VAL A 34 13.61 -8.39 5.70
N GLU A 35 14.08 -7.79 4.63
CA GLU A 35 14.14 -6.34 4.44
C GLU A 35 12.77 -5.87 3.92
N ASP A 36 12.14 -4.93 4.63
CA ASP A 36 10.89 -4.32 4.20
C ASP A 36 11.17 -3.35 3.04
N LEU A 37 10.53 -3.58 1.90
CA LEU A 37 10.64 -2.75 0.71
C LEU A 37 9.46 -1.80 0.55
N ALA A 38 8.51 -1.80 1.48
CA ALA A 38 7.23 -1.13 1.39
C ALA A 38 6.33 -1.62 0.25
N GLY A 39 5.15 -2.06 0.64
CA GLY A 39 4.11 -2.58 -0.21
C GLY A 39 2.99 -1.60 -0.51
N VAL A 40 1.88 -2.16 -0.98
CA VAL A 40 0.61 -1.45 -1.10
C VAL A 40 -0.14 -1.60 0.24
N PRO A 41 -0.50 -0.51 0.93
CA PRO A 41 -1.02 -0.57 2.29
C PRO A 41 -2.39 -1.24 2.36
N LEU A 42 -3.29 -0.89 1.44
CA LEU A 42 -4.59 -1.54 1.34
C LEU A 42 -5.21 -1.36 -0.04
N LEU A 43 -5.90 -2.38 -0.54
CA LEU A 43 -6.74 -2.32 -1.74
C LEU A 43 -8.15 -2.79 -1.43
N SER A 44 -9.12 -2.02 -1.91
CA SER A 44 -10.52 -2.42 -1.85
C SER A 44 -10.85 -3.53 -2.85
N PRO A 45 -11.91 -4.32 -2.58
CA PRO A 45 -12.44 -5.28 -3.53
C PRO A 45 -12.67 -4.66 -4.91
N GLY A 46 -12.13 -5.28 -5.96
CA GLY A 46 -12.26 -4.82 -7.34
C GLY A 46 -11.25 -3.75 -7.77
N ALA A 47 -10.54 -3.12 -6.83
CA ALA A 47 -9.43 -2.24 -7.16
C ALA A 47 -8.24 -3.02 -7.74
N SER A 48 -7.47 -2.36 -8.59
CA SER A 48 -6.25 -2.90 -9.19
C SER A 48 -5.19 -1.82 -9.25
N VAL A 49 -3.96 -2.19 -8.90
CA VAL A 49 -2.79 -1.33 -9.00
C VAL A 49 -1.63 -2.07 -9.65
N THR A 50 -0.79 -1.31 -10.33
CA THR A 50 0.52 -1.78 -10.78
C THR A 50 1.58 -0.96 -10.07
N MET A 51 2.43 -1.59 -9.26
CA MET A 51 3.59 -0.96 -8.65
C MET A 51 4.83 -1.24 -9.51
N THR A 52 5.56 -0.21 -9.89
CA THR A 52 6.81 -0.36 -10.67
C THR A 52 8.02 -0.13 -9.77
N ARG A 53 8.94 -1.10 -9.75
CA ARG A 53 10.19 -1.04 -9.00
C ARG A 53 11.31 -1.75 -9.74
N THR A 54 12.53 -1.25 -9.59
CA THR A 54 13.74 -1.99 -9.93
C THR A 54 14.10 -2.92 -8.78
N LEU A 55 14.29 -4.20 -9.08
CA LEU A 55 14.69 -5.21 -8.12
C LEU A 55 16.07 -5.75 -8.52
N ASP A 56 16.95 -5.88 -7.53
CA ASP A 56 18.20 -6.63 -7.70
C ASP A 56 17.88 -8.14 -7.79
N PRO A 57 18.83 -8.96 -8.29
CA PRO A 57 18.74 -10.40 -8.12
C PRO A 57 18.58 -10.80 -6.65
N GLY A 58 17.63 -11.69 -6.36
CA GLY A 58 17.34 -12.12 -4.99
C GLY A 58 15.99 -12.81 -4.85
N SER A 59 15.66 -13.16 -3.61
CA SER A 59 14.38 -13.77 -3.25
C SER A 59 13.49 -12.73 -2.56
N TYR A 60 12.21 -12.73 -2.93
CA TYR A 60 11.24 -11.72 -2.52
C TYR A 60 9.96 -12.38 -2.06
N LEU A 61 9.17 -11.65 -1.26
CA LEU A 61 7.88 -12.11 -0.80
C LEU A 61 6.82 -11.01 -0.80
N PHE A 62 5.58 -11.42 -1.00
CA PHE A 62 4.38 -10.66 -0.65
C PHE A 62 3.63 -11.35 0.48
N LEU A 63 3.08 -10.55 1.38
CA LEU A 63 2.32 -11.01 2.54
C LEU A 63 1.12 -10.08 2.78
N CYS A 64 -0.06 -10.65 3.03
CA CYS A 64 -1.22 -9.87 3.47
C CYS A 64 -1.45 -10.09 4.97
N MET A 65 -1.28 -9.03 5.77
CA MET A 65 -1.58 -9.06 7.21
C MET A 65 -2.95 -8.52 7.55
N PHE A 66 -3.71 -8.05 6.55
CA PHE A 66 -5.07 -7.61 6.75
C PHE A 66 -5.92 -8.76 7.34
N PRO A 67 -6.72 -8.50 8.38
CA PRO A 67 -7.50 -9.53 9.02
C PRO A 67 -8.69 -9.95 8.15
N THR A 68 -9.08 -11.21 8.25
CA THR A 68 -10.41 -11.70 7.87
C THR A 68 -11.50 -11.18 8.84
N PRO A 69 -12.78 -11.39 8.53
CA PRO A 69 -13.89 -11.20 9.48
C PRO A 69 -13.75 -11.95 10.83
N ASP A 70 -13.00 -13.06 10.87
CA ASP A 70 -12.72 -13.81 12.10
C ASP A 70 -11.45 -13.33 12.85
N PHE A 71 -10.90 -12.17 12.45
CA PHE A 71 -9.68 -11.54 12.97
C PHE A 71 -8.38 -12.33 12.74
N THR A 72 -8.42 -13.37 11.92
CA THR A 72 -7.21 -14.07 11.49
C THR A 72 -6.54 -13.29 10.35
N PRO A 73 -5.23 -13.00 10.39
CA PRO A 73 -4.57 -12.38 9.24
C PRO A 73 -4.66 -13.28 8.00
N HIS A 74 -4.84 -12.69 6.82
CA HIS A 74 -4.92 -13.42 5.55
C HIS A 74 -3.72 -14.34 5.31
N SER A 75 -2.52 -13.93 5.71
CA SER A 75 -1.31 -14.74 5.67
C SER A 75 -1.44 -16.08 6.42
N ALA A 76 -2.11 -16.10 7.58
CA ALA A 76 -2.37 -17.33 8.32
C ALA A 76 -3.44 -18.22 7.66
N LYS A 77 -4.20 -17.68 6.69
CA LYS A 77 -5.07 -18.44 5.78
C LYS A 77 -4.37 -18.80 4.46
N GLY A 78 -3.08 -18.50 4.31
CA GLY A 78 -2.26 -18.84 3.16
C GLY A 78 -2.09 -17.74 2.10
N MET A 79 -2.48 -16.49 2.39
CA MET A 79 -2.30 -15.39 1.46
C MET A 79 -0.90 -14.77 1.56
N TYR A 80 0.03 -15.43 0.89
CA TYR A 80 1.39 -14.96 0.70
C TYR A 80 1.93 -15.54 -0.60
N ALA A 81 2.99 -14.94 -1.12
CA ALA A 81 3.72 -15.45 -2.27
C ALA A 81 5.21 -15.20 -2.07
N ALA A 82 6.05 -16.09 -2.58
CA ALA A 82 7.49 -15.89 -2.70
C ALA A 82 7.89 -16.06 -4.16
N PHE A 83 8.89 -15.31 -4.61
CA PHE A 83 9.42 -15.39 -5.96
C PHE A 83 10.90 -15.04 -5.97
N GLU A 84 11.59 -15.49 -7.02
CA GLU A 84 13.00 -15.17 -7.27
C GLU A 84 13.10 -14.21 -8.44
N VAL A 85 14.03 -13.27 -8.35
CA VAL A 85 14.43 -12.38 -9.42
C VAL A 85 15.86 -12.74 -9.80
N ASP A 86 16.09 -12.94 -11.09
CA ASP A 86 17.41 -13.18 -11.68
C ASP A 86 17.67 -12.22 -12.85
N GLY A 87 18.95 -11.98 -13.13
CA GLY A 87 19.38 -11.09 -14.22
C GLY A 87 19.31 -9.60 -13.89
N ASP A 88 19.67 -8.77 -14.88
CA ASP A 88 19.68 -7.32 -14.74
C ASP A 88 18.34 -6.71 -15.18
N ALA A 89 17.92 -5.64 -14.50
CA ALA A 89 16.78 -4.85 -14.93
C ALA A 89 17.06 -4.16 -16.27
N GLY A 90 16.20 -4.41 -17.27
CA GLY A 90 16.32 -3.82 -18.62
C GLY A 90 15.03 -3.22 -19.16
N ALA A 91 13.94 -3.22 -18.36
CA ALA A 91 12.70 -2.58 -18.72
C ALA A 91 12.75 -1.09 -18.37
N GLU A 92 12.24 -0.24 -19.27
CA GLU A 92 12.04 1.18 -18.99
C GLU A 92 10.83 1.33 -18.05
N ALA A 93 10.96 2.19 -17.04
CA ALA A 93 9.84 2.56 -16.19
C ALA A 93 8.80 3.36 -17.01
N PRO A 94 7.49 3.25 -16.69
CA PRO A 94 6.49 4.08 -17.33
C PRO A 94 6.71 5.56 -16.98
N GLU A 95 6.25 6.45 -17.86
CA GLU A 95 6.20 7.88 -17.55
C GLU A 95 5.07 8.16 -16.56
N ALA A 96 5.33 8.99 -15.56
CA ALA A 96 4.32 9.42 -14.61
C ALA A 96 3.44 10.53 -15.20
N ASP A 97 2.14 10.45 -14.96
CA ASP A 97 1.17 11.50 -15.29
C ASP A 97 1.25 12.67 -14.28
N GLY A 98 1.73 12.40 -13.07
CA GLY A 98 1.95 13.39 -12.01
C GLY A 98 2.61 12.76 -10.77
N ALA A 99 2.96 13.60 -9.80
CA ALA A 99 3.59 13.17 -8.56
C ALA A 99 2.81 13.64 -7.33
N ILE A 100 2.51 12.73 -6.40
CA ILE A 100 2.10 13.06 -5.04
C ILE A 100 3.37 13.13 -4.20
N VAL A 101 3.68 14.32 -3.69
CA VAL A 101 4.94 14.59 -2.99
C VAL A 101 4.68 14.74 -1.50
N ALA A 102 5.32 13.91 -0.68
CA ALA A 102 5.38 14.11 0.76
C ALA A 102 6.54 15.04 1.11
N THR A 103 6.27 16.01 1.97
CA THR A 103 7.24 16.93 2.58
C THR A 103 7.13 16.83 4.10
N ASP A 104 8.06 17.45 4.83
CA ASP A 104 7.99 17.50 6.30
C ASP A 104 6.72 18.22 6.84
N ASP A 105 6.07 19.05 6.01
CA ASP A 105 4.94 19.90 6.40
C ASP A 105 3.58 19.40 5.86
N GLY A 106 3.56 18.43 4.94
CA GLY A 106 2.33 17.93 4.32
C GLY A 106 2.55 17.29 2.96
N PHE A 107 1.47 17.19 2.18
CA PHE A 107 1.50 16.65 0.82
C PHE A 107 1.21 17.71 -0.24
N GLU A 108 1.90 17.62 -1.37
CA GLU A 108 1.54 18.28 -2.62
C GLU A 108 0.88 17.23 -3.53
N VAL A 109 -0.36 17.51 -3.94
CA VAL A 109 -1.15 16.60 -4.79
C VAL A 109 -1.41 17.30 -6.13
N PRO A 110 -1.16 16.65 -7.28
CA PRO A 110 -1.40 17.25 -8.58
C PRO A 110 -2.90 17.28 -8.88
N GLU A 111 -3.30 18.03 -9.90
CA GLU A 111 -4.66 17.89 -10.44
C GLU A 111 -4.81 16.49 -11.05
N LEU A 112 -5.86 15.78 -10.64
CA LEU A 112 -6.14 14.41 -11.05
C LEU A 112 -7.58 14.29 -11.54
N GLU A 113 -7.78 13.45 -12.55
CA GLU A 113 -9.07 13.21 -13.20
C GLU A 113 -9.55 11.77 -12.95
N ALA A 114 -10.81 11.48 -13.24
CA ALA A 114 -11.30 10.11 -13.18
C ALA A 114 -10.59 9.22 -14.21
N GLY A 115 -10.35 7.97 -13.84
CA GLY A 115 -9.68 6.98 -14.68
C GLY A 115 -8.31 6.55 -14.16
N THR A 116 -7.55 5.90 -15.04
CA THR A 116 -6.26 5.29 -14.70
C THR A 116 -5.11 6.26 -14.92
N HIS A 117 -4.26 6.43 -13.91
CA HIS A 117 -3.08 7.30 -13.93
C HIS A 117 -1.87 6.57 -13.35
N THR A 118 -0.69 6.83 -13.90
CA THR A 118 0.59 6.46 -13.29
C THR A 118 1.08 7.61 -12.43
N ILE A 119 1.07 7.41 -11.11
CA ILE A 119 1.45 8.41 -10.12
C ILE A 119 2.82 8.07 -9.56
N GLU A 120 3.69 9.07 -9.46
CA GLU A 120 4.89 8.99 -8.65
C GLU A 120 4.57 9.37 -7.20
N PHE A 121 4.78 8.45 -6.26
CA PHE A 121 4.78 8.75 -4.84
C PHE A 121 6.21 9.11 -4.44
N LEU A 122 6.48 10.40 -4.25
CA LEU A 122 7.81 10.93 -3.96
C LEU A 122 7.91 11.39 -2.52
N ASN A 123 8.94 10.93 -1.81
CA ASN A 123 9.32 11.48 -0.52
C ASN A 123 10.42 12.55 -0.67
N ASP A 124 10.05 13.82 -0.57
CA ASP A 124 10.96 14.98 -0.51
C ASP A 124 11.11 15.53 0.93
N GLY A 125 10.66 14.76 1.92
CA GLY A 125 10.81 15.04 3.35
C GLY A 125 12.14 14.54 3.93
N SER A 126 12.34 14.79 5.22
CA SER A 126 13.52 14.35 5.97
C SER A 126 13.30 13.05 6.76
N LYS A 127 12.08 12.50 6.72
CA LYS A 127 11.67 11.28 7.42
C LYS A 127 11.02 10.30 6.44
N PRO A 128 10.92 9.00 6.80
CA PRO A 128 10.06 8.09 6.07
C PRO A 128 8.61 8.60 6.06
N HIS A 129 7.96 8.53 4.90
CA HIS A 129 6.58 8.96 4.70
C HIS A 129 5.72 7.84 4.13
N GLU A 130 4.52 7.68 4.66
CA GLU A 130 3.50 6.76 4.14
C GLU A 130 2.51 7.52 3.23
N PHE A 131 1.98 6.85 2.21
CA PHE A 131 1.03 7.40 1.24
C PHE A 131 -0.23 6.53 1.22
N ALA A 132 -0.97 6.47 2.32
CA ALA A 132 -2.25 5.76 2.35
C ALA A 132 -3.29 6.58 1.58
N VAL A 133 -3.72 6.09 0.42
CA VAL A 133 -4.74 6.76 -0.41
C VAL A 133 -6.08 6.11 -0.20
N TYR A 134 -7.09 6.90 0.20
CA TYR A 134 -8.44 6.39 0.43
C TYR A 134 -9.51 7.43 0.16
N GLY A 135 -10.67 6.99 -0.31
CA GLY A 135 -11.86 7.81 -0.56
C GLY A 135 -13.01 7.39 0.35
N ALA A 136 -13.95 8.31 0.57
CA ALA A 136 -15.16 8.02 1.32
C ALA A 136 -16.20 7.32 0.42
N SER A 137 -16.70 6.15 0.82
CA SER A 137 -17.77 5.45 0.09
C SER A 137 -19.10 6.21 0.16
N GLU A 138 -19.29 6.98 1.23
CA GLU A 138 -20.44 7.86 1.47
C GLU A 138 -19.96 9.18 2.06
N PRO A 139 -20.65 10.32 1.81
CA PRO A 139 -20.24 11.61 2.34
C PRO A 139 -20.01 11.60 3.85
N GLY A 140 -18.80 11.95 4.28
CA GLY A 140 -18.41 12.07 5.68
C GLY A 140 -17.95 10.76 6.34
N ALA A 141 -17.82 9.65 5.61
CA ALA A 141 -17.18 8.44 6.13
C ALA A 141 -15.72 8.70 6.52
N THR A 142 -15.26 8.10 7.61
CA THR A 142 -13.93 8.37 8.20
C THR A 142 -13.11 7.10 8.43
N VAL A 143 -11.79 7.25 8.64
CA VAL A 143 -10.90 6.16 9.08
C VAL A 143 -11.39 5.52 10.37
N LYS A 144 -11.98 6.30 11.29
CA LYS A 144 -12.57 5.76 12.52
C LYS A 144 -13.78 4.86 12.25
N ASP A 145 -14.58 5.17 11.24
CA ASP A 145 -15.67 4.30 10.80
C ASP A 145 -15.12 3.01 10.18
N PHE A 146 -14.03 3.12 9.42
CA PHE A 146 -13.32 1.97 8.87
C PHE A 146 -12.73 1.05 9.95
N GLU A 147 -12.04 1.60 10.96
CA GLU A 147 -11.55 0.85 12.13
C GLU A 147 -12.69 0.16 12.88
N LYS A 148 -13.81 0.85 13.07
CA LYS A 148 -15.01 0.28 13.70
C LYS A 148 -15.58 -0.85 12.84
N TRP A 149 -15.63 -0.69 11.53
CA TRP A 149 -16.07 -1.71 10.59
C TRP A 149 -15.18 -2.96 10.66
N ILE A 150 -13.85 -2.81 10.68
CA ILE A 150 -12.90 -3.89 10.94
C ILE A 150 -13.22 -4.59 12.28
N GLY A 151 -13.35 -3.81 13.36
CA GLY A 151 -13.65 -4.31 14.70
C GLY A 151 -15.01 -5.02 14.84
N GLN A 152 -15.92 -4.82 13.89
CA GLN A 152 -17.22 -5.48 13.82
C GLN A 152 -17.23 -6.73 12.93
N GLY A 153 -16.05 -7.14 12.44
CA GLY A 153 -15.87 -8.30 11.58
C GLY A 153 -16.20 -8.00 10.12
N GLN A 154 -15.97 -6.75 9.68
CA GLN A 154 -16.01 -6.36 8.26
C GLN A 154 -17.32 -6.74 7.58
N LYS A 155 -18.44 -6.46 8.27
CA LYS A 155 -19.79 -6.78 7.79
C LYS A 155 -20.27 -5.66 6.89
N ASP A 156 -21.00 -6.05 5.84
CA ASP A 156 -21.56 -5.11 4.85
C ASP A 156 -20.45 -4.32 4.12
N ASP A 157 -20.84 -3.29 3.36
CA ASP A 157 -19.93 -2.53 2.53
C ASP A 157 -18.93 -1.71 3.36
N SER A 158 -17.70 -1.59 2.85
CA SER A 158 -16.66 -0.79 3.51
C SER A 158 -17.01 0.70 3.46
N PRO A 159 -16.82 1.44 4.57
CA PRO A 159 -17.05 2.88 4.61
C PRO A 159 -16.03 3.66 3.78
N LEU A 160 -14.89 3.07 3.47
CA LEU A 160 -13.83 3.68 2.65
C LEU A 160 -13.48 2.79 1.45
N VAL A 161 -13.06 3.44 0.36
CA VAL A 161 -12.46 2.82 -0.81
C VAL A 161 -10.96 3.10 -0.83
N PHE A 162 -10.14 2.08 -1.08
CA PHE A 162 -8.69 2.16 -1.13
C PHE A 162 -8.24 1.81 -2.55
N PRO A 163 -7.98 2.83 -3.41
CA PRO A 163 -7.58 2.59 -4.80
C PRO A 163 -6.11 2.19 -4.92
N GLY A 164 -5.29 2.41 -3.89
CA GLY A 164 -3.85 2.15 -3.88
C GLY A 164 -3.14 2.93 -2.80
N GLY A 165 -1.92 3.37 -3.11
CA GLY A 165 -1.02 4.03 -2.18
C GLY A 165 0.23 3.21 -1.94
N MET A 166 1.09 3.73 -1.08
CA MET A 166 2.37 3.13 -0.73
C MET A 166 2.57 3.13 0.78
N GLN A 167 3.04 2.01 1.32
CA GLN A 167 3.65 1.97 2.65
C GLN A 167 4.93 2.85 2.67
N SER A 168 5.60 2.94 3.82
CA SER A 168 6.73 3.87 4.06
C SER A 168 7.76 3.94 2.93
N ILE A 169 7.93 5.12 2.34
CA ILE A 169 9.01 5.45 1.41
C ILE A 169 10.08 6.24 2.18
N GLU A 170 11.34 5.86 2.05
CA GLU A 170 12.49 6.55 2.68
C GLU A 170 12.76 7.92 2.04
N PRO A 171 13.41 8.86 2.79
CA PRO A 171 13.76 10.19 2.26
C PRO A 171 14.51 10.14 0.93
N GLY A 172 14.06 10.93 -0.05
CA GLY A 172 14.67 11.07 -1.37
C GLY A 172 14.39 9.90 -2.33
N ALA A 173 13.57 8.93 -1.94
CA ALA A 173 13.11 7.85 -2.81
C ALA A 173 11.71 8.14 -3.37
N SER A 174 11.38 7.48 -4.47
CA SER A 174 10.05 7.50 -5.06
C SER A 174 9.66 6.15 -5.63
N ILE A 175 8.35 5.91 -5.74
CA ILE A 175 7.76 4.69 -6.32
C ILE A 175 6.64 5.08 -7.28
N LEU A 176 6.65 4.47 -8.47
CA LEU A 176 5.58 4.62 -9.44
C LEU A 176 4.47 3.61 -9.18
N GLN A 177 3.23 4.07 -9.18
CA GLN A 177 2.05 3.22 -9.11
C GLN A 177 0.99 3.66 -10.12
N THR A 178 0.53 2.73 -10.94
CA THR A 178 -0.65 2.92 -11.78
C THR A 178 -1.90 2.60 -10.96
N ILE A 179 -2.70 3.62 -10.70
CA ILE A 179 -3.94 3.61 -9.88
C ILE A 179 -5.13 3.99 -10.76
N THR A 180 -6.33 3.53 -10.41
CA THR A 180 -7.59 4.06 -10.97
C THR A 180 -8.37 4.85 -9.92
N PHE A 181 -8.78 6.07 -10.28
CA PHE A 181 -9.64 6.92 -9.46
C PHE A 181 -11.06 7.00 -10.03
N ASP A 182 -12.05 6.99 -9.14
CA ASP A 182 -13.46 7.20 -9.49
C ASP A 182 -13.80 8.69 -9.49
N GLY A 183 -14.61 9.12 -10.47
CA GLY A 183 -15.09 10.50 -10.57
C GLY A 183 -16.11 10.86 -9.48
N GLY A 184 -16.08 12.11 -9.04
CA GLY A 184 -16.96 12.65 -7.99
C GLY A 184 -16.63 12.17 -6.56
N VAL A 185 -15.45 11.59 -6.34
CA VAL A 185 -15.01 11.12 -5.02
C VAL A 185 -13.96 12.07 -4.43
N SER A 186 -14.14 12.43 -3.15
CA SER A 186 -13.08 13.05 -2.33
C SER A 186 -12.17 11.96 -1.79
N TYR A 187 -10.91 12.02 -2.18
CA TYR A 187 -9.84 11.17 -1.67
C TYR A 187 -8.96 11.94 -0.69
N LYS A 188 -8.29 11.18 0.17
CA LYS A 188 -7.21 11.63 1.02
C LYS A 188 -5.96 10.84 0.70
N VAL A 189 -4.81 11.50 0.85
CA VAL A 189 -3.53 10.85 1.10
C VAL A 189 -3.15 11.15 2.54
N GLU A 190 -2.80 10.11 3.31
CA GLU A 190 -2.46 10.24 4.73
C GLU A 190 -1.18 9.50 5.07
N ASP A 191 -0.36 10.15 5.89
CA ASP A 191 0.77 9.59 6.61
C ASP A 191 0.37 9.50 8.08
N PHE A 192 -0.08 8.32 8.51
CA PHE A 192 -0.50 8.10 9.89
C PHE A 192 0.65 8.28 10.90
N PRO A 193 1.87 7.75 10.67
CA PRO A 193 3.00 7.96 11.58
C PRO A 193 3.35 9.43 11.85
N ASN A 194 3.37 10.25 10.80
CA ASN A 194 3.75 11.67 10.89
C ASN A 194 2.55 12.61 11.09
N ARG A 195 1.31 12.10 11.01
CA ARG A 195 0.05 12.84 11.16
C ARG A 195 -0.10 13.96 10.13
N LEU A 196 0.23 13.64 8.88
CA LEU A 196 0.05 14.53 7.76
C LEU A 196 -1.07 13.98 6.87
N GLU A 197 -1.90 14.86 6.33
CA GLU A 197 -2.91 14.48 5.35
C GLU A 197 -3.11 15.61 4.33
N ALA A 198 -3.57 15.24 3.14
CA ALA A 198 -4.16 16.16 2.18
C ALA A 198 -5.41 15.54 1.57
N GLU A 199 -6.41 16.37 1.30
CA GLU A 199 -7.64 15.98 0.61
C GLU A 199 -7.61 16.53 -0.82
N PHE A 200 -8.06 15.71 -1.78
CA PHE A 200 -8.22 16.09 -3.18
C PHE A 200 -9.51 15.47 -3.74
N THR A 201 -10.16 16.19 -4.65
CA THR A 201 -11.42 15.73 -5.25
C THR A 201 -11.19 15.45 -6.72
N ILE A 202 -11.65 14.28 -7.16
CA ILE A 202 -11.69 13.92 -8.57
C ILE A 202 -13.03 14.41 -9.14
N PRO A 203 -13.03 15.25 -10.19
CA PRO A 203 -14.25 15.86 -10.73
C PRO A 203 -15.23 14.88 -11.38
#